data_AF-A0AAJ2SR15-F1
#
_entry.id   AF-A0AAJ2SR15-F1
#
_cell.length_a   1.000
_cell.length_b   1.000
_cell.length_c   1.000
_cell.angle_alpha   90.00
_cell.angle_beta   90.00
_cell.angle_gamma   90.00
#
_symmetry.space_group_name_H-M   'P 1'
#
loop_
_entity.id
_entity.type
_entity.pdbx_description
1 polymer ?
#
loop_
_entity_poly.entity_id
_entity_poly.type
_entity_poly.pdbx_seq_one_letter_code
_entity_poly.pdbx_strand_id
1 'polypeptide(L)'
;MTFISYAQNFEDIRLWRALKHFENGFYIDVGANQPTVDSVTKAFYERGWTGINIEPVQVYHDALCQERPKDINLQCVAGDNAEALTFYAIADTGLSTVEASVAKQHRDAGMDVRSHTVDSRTLTSICEEHVKGPIHFLKIDVEGHEETVLRGMDFSQWRPWIILIETPWTRDQTWEQLLLDAGYHSVLFDGLNTFYLAEEHLHFKGAFELAPCNLDEFQFCYGHSFSYPLTDLETALHNERQRADRAEAELHALRNSRSWRAVEKLKKVLRRA
;
A
#
# COMPACT_ATOMS: atom_id res chain seq x y z
N MET A 1 17.60 -9.93 -4.81
CA MET A 1 17.29 -8.99 -3.71
C MET A 1 16.14 -9.58 -2.92
N THR A 2 16.15 -9.45 -1.59
CA THR A 2 15.08 -9.92 -0.70
C THR A 2 13.74 -9.28 -1.06
N PHE A 3 12.63 -10.02 -0.92
CA PHE A 3 11.28 -9.48 -1.11
C PHE A 3 10.92 -8.62 0.11
N ILE A 4 10.59 -7.34 -0.10
CA ILE A 4 10.13 -6.47 1.00
C ILE A 4 8.61 -6.38 0.88
N SER A 5 7.92 -6.83 1.92
CA SER A 5 6.47 -6.81 2.01
C SER A 5 6.01 -5.51 2.67
N TYR A 6 5.03 -4.88 2.05
CA TYR A 6 4.40 -3.63 2.47
C TYR A 6 2.91 -3.83 2.80
N ALA A 7 2.35 -4.99 2.45
CA ALA A 7 0.94 -5.28 2.57
C ALA A 7 0.52 -5.67 4.00
N GLN A 8 -0.65 -5.20 4.41
CA GLN A 8 -1.18 -5.36 5.77
C GLN A 8 -1.28 -6.82 6.23
N ASN A 9 -1.70 -7.72 5.34
CA ASN A 9 -1.97 -9.13 5.64
C ASN A 9 -1.29 -10.10 4.63
N PHE A 10 -0.03 -9.82 4.29
CA PHE A 10 0.81 -10.67 3.44
C PHE A 10 0.28 -10.91 2.01
N GLU A 11 -0.64 -10.07 1.52
CA GLU A 11 -1.27 -10.17 0.20
C GLU A 11 -0.22 -10.15 -0.91
N ASP A 12 0.75 -9.23 -0.79
CA ASP A 12 1.83 -9.06 -1.74
C ASP A 12 2.75 -10.29 -1.84
N ILE A 13 3.01 -10.99 -0.73
CA ILE A 13 3.81 -12.21 -0.70
C ILE A 13 3.08 -13.35 -1.42
N ARG A 14 1.76 -13.49 -1.21
CA ARG A 14 0.95 -14.51 -1.88
C ARG A 14 0.89 -14.27 -3.39
N LEU A 15 0.63 -13.04 -3.79
CA LEU A 15 0.69 -12.62 -5.18
C LEU A 15 2.08 -12.86 -5.77
N TRP A 16 3.14 -12.51 -5.04
CA TRP A 16 4.52 -12.71 -5.50
C TRP A 16 4.84 -14.18 -5.70
N ARG A 17 4.35 -15.07 -4.83
CA ARG A 17 4.51 -16.52 -5.00
C ARG A 17 3.93 -17.02 -6.32
N ALA A 18 2.79 -16.48 -6.75
CA ALA A 18 2.17 -16.81 -8.04
C ALA A 18 2.86 -16.12 -9.23
N LEU A 19 3.29 -14.86 -9.06
CA LEU A 19 3.59 -13.95 -10.18
C LEU A 19 5.07 -13.58 -10.34
N LYS A 20 5.97 -14.03 -9.46
CA LYS A 20 7.42 -13.69 -9.51
C LYS A 20 8.14 -14.05 -10.81
N HIS A 21 7.52 -14.86 -11.67
CA HIS A 21 8.05 -15.28 -12.95
C HIS A 21 7.84 -14.24 -14.07
N PHE A 22 7.11 -13.16 -13.80
CA PHE A 22 6.87 -12.06 -14.73
C PHE A 22 7.72 -10.83 -14.36
N GLU A 23 8.46 -10.30 -15.33
CA GLU A 23 9.37 -9.17 -15.09
C GLU A 23 8.66 -7.80 -15.09
N ASN A 24 7.67 -7.60 -15.96
CA ASN A 24 6.95 -6.33 -16.13
C ASN A 24 5.44 -6.57 -16.12
N GLY A 25 4.92 -7.01 -14.98
CA GLY A 25 3.49 -7.25 -14.85
C GLY A 25 2.69 -5.97 -14.64
N PHE A 26 1.36 -6.13 -14.61
CA PHE A 26 0.41 -5.02 -14.54
C PHE A 26 -0.67 -5.28 -13.49
N TYR A 27 -0.96 -4.27 -12.67
CA TYR A 27 -2.01 -4.32 -11.65
C TYR A 27 -2.98 -3.16 -11.76
N ILE A 28 -4.17 -3.34 -11.17
CA ILE A 28 -5.13 -2.27 -10.91
C ILE A 28 -5.42 -2.29 -9.40
N ASP A 29 -5.32 -1.14 -8.77
CA ASP A 29 -5.51 -0.93 -7.33
C ASP A 29 -6.65 0.06 -7.11
N VAL A 30 -7.81 -0.46 -6.70
CA VAL A 30 -9.02 0.33 -6.43
C VAL A 30 -9.12 0.58 -4.92
N GLY A 31 -9.07 1.86 -4.54
CA GLY A 31 -8.84 2.24 -3.14
C GLY A 31 -7.37 2.09 -2.78
N ALA A 32 -6.50 2.73 -3.57
CA ALA A 32 -5.06 2.57 -3.45
C ALA A 32 -4.47 3.21 -2.19
N ASN A 33 -5.12 4.23 -1.64
CA ASN A 33 -4.75 4.92 -0.40
C ASN A 33 -3.25 5.31 -0.39
N GLN A 34 -2.51 5.00 0.67
CA GLN A 34 -1.11 5.37 0.79
C GLN A 34 -0.20 4.56 -0.16
N PRO A 35 0.79 5.20 -0.81
CA PRO A 35 1.67 4.53 -1.78
C PRO A 35 2.61 3.47 -1.20
N THR A 36 2.77 3.42 0.12
CA THR A 36 3.79 2.63 0.82
C THR A 36 3.23 1.89 2.05
N VAL A 37 2.42 2.53 2.88
CA VAL A 37 1.82 1.90 4.07
C VAL A 37 0.66 1.01 3.64
N ASP A 38 0.64 -0.24 4.12
CA ASP A 38 -0.38 -1.26 3.80
C ASP A 38 -0.56 -1.50 2.28
N SER A 39 0.45 -1.17 1.48
CA SER A 39 0.37 -1.21 0.03
C SER A 39 0.67 -2.60 -0.52
N VAL A 40 -0.35 -3.22 -1.12
CA VAL A 40 -0.22 -4.51 -1.83
C VAL A 40 0.66 -4.38 -3.09
N THR A 41 0.71 -3.19 -3.70
CA THR A 41 1.34 -2.98 -5.02
C THR A 41 2.78 -2.46 -4.93
N LYS A 42 3.22 -1.91 -3.79
CA LYS A 42 4.57 -1.32 -3.65
C LYS A 42 5.70 -2.28 -3.95
N ALA A 43 5.61 -3.50 -3.45
CA ALA A 43 6.64 -4.51 -3.70
C ALA A 43 6.78 -4.83 -5.19
N PHE A 44 5.69 -4.81 -5.96
CA PHE A 44 5.69 -5.04 -7.40
C PHE A 44 6.27 -3.85 -8.17
N TYR A 45 5.88 -2.63 -7.82
CA TYR A 45 6.38 -1.41 -8.46
C TYR A 45 7.89 -1.23 -8.33
N GLU A 46 8.45 -1.51 -7.14
CA GLU A 46 9.90 -1.50 -6.91
C GLU A 46 10.65 -2.52 -7.78
N ARG A 47 9.92 -3.52 -8.31
CA ARG A 47 10.44 -4.58 -9.18
C ARG A 47 10.14 -4.33 -10.65
N GLY A 48 9.74 -3.12 -11.02
CA GLY A 48 9.55 -2.70 -12.41
C GLY A 48 8.14 -2.90 -12.95
N TRP A 49 7.21 -3.39 -12.13
CA TRP A 49 5.81 -3.44 -12.52
C TRP A 49 5.22 -2.03 -12.58
N THR A 50 4.15 -1.89 -13.34
CA THR A 50 3.38 -0.66 -13.48
C THR A 50 1.92 -0.98 -13.31
N GLY A 51 1.10 -0.03 -12.91
CA GLY A 51 -0.33 -0.26 -12.83
C GLY A 51 -1.16 1.01 -12.82
N ILE A 52 -2.41 0.85 -12.40
CA ILE A 52 -3.37 1.93 -12.20
C ILE A 52 -3.70 1.99 -10.73
N ASN A 53 -3.56 3.17 -10.12
CA ASN A 53 -4.01 3.46 -8.77
C ASN A 53 -5.25 4.37 -8.87
N ILE A 54 -6.37 3.96 -8.29
CA ILE A 54 -7.62 4.73 -8.23
C ILE A 54 -7.82 5.16 -6.79
N GLU A 55 -7.72 6.47 -6.55
CA GLU A 55 -7.74 7.03 -5.20
C GLU A 55 -8.43 8.41 -5.19
N PRO A 56 -9.63 8.53 -4.60
CA PRO A 56 -10.39 9.79 -4.60
C PRO A 56 -9.82 10.87 -3.66
N VAL A 57 -9.15 10.50 -2.58
CA VAL A 57 -8.64 11.44 -1.57
C VAL A 57 -7.40 12.15 -2.08
N GLN A 58 -7.50 13.48 -2.22
CA GLN A 58 -6.43 14.33 -2.79
C GLN A 58 -5.04 14.07 -2.20
N VAL A 59 -4.92 14.01 -0.87
CA VAL A 59 -3.60 13.85 -0.22
C VAL A 59 -2.95 12.51 -0.58
N TYR A 60 -3.73 11.45 -0.72
CA TYR A 60 -3.24 10.13 -1.09
C TYR A 60 -2.95 10.04 -2.59
N HIS A 61 -3.84 10.61 -3.42
CA HIS A 61 -3.59 10.77 -4.86
C HIS A 61 -2.28 11.52 -5.16
N ASP A 62 -2.01 12.63 -4.45
CA ASP A 62 -0.80 13.42 -4.65
C ASP A 62 0.45 12.65 -4.21
N ALA A 63 0.37 11.90 -3.11
CA ALA A 63 1.44 11.02 -2.65
C ALA A 63 1.71 9.89 -3.65
N LEU A 64 0.67 9.27 -4.21
CA LEU A 64 0.77 8.29 -5.28
C LEU A 64 1.44 8.89 -6.53
N CYS A 65 1.02 10.08 -6.97
CA CYS A 65 1.66 10.78 -8.09
C CYS A 65 3.16 11.04 -7.85
N GLN A 66 3.54 11.39 -6.62
CA GLN A 66 4.92 11.68 -6.25
C GLN A 66 5.78 10.40 -6.17
N GLU A 67 5.28 9.35 -5.53
CA GLU A 67 6.06 8.14 -5.23
C GLU A 67 5.94 7.06 -6.32
N ARG A 68 4.86 7.10 -7.10
CA ARG A 68 4.51 6.13 -8.15
C ARG A 68 4.41 6.75 -9.55
N PRO A 69 5.40 7.53 -10.02
CA PRO A 69 5.32 8.24 -11.31
C PRO A 69 5.27 7.33 -12.55
N LYS A 70 5.54 6.03 -12.43
CA LYS A 70 5.37 5.07 -13.54
C LYS A 70 3.95 4.48 -13.59
N ASP A 71 3.19 4.62 -12.52
CA ASP A 71 1.80 4.21 -12.47
C ASP A 71 0.91 5.33 -13.04
N ILE A 72 -0.27 4.92 -13.48
CA ILE A 72 -1.35 5.84 -13.82
C ILE A 72 -2.14 6.08 -12.54
N ASN A 73 -2.08 7.29 -12.01
CA ASN A 73 -2.77 7.66 -10.78
C ASN A 73 -4.01 8.48 -11.13
N LEU A 74 -5.19 8.01 -10.71
CA LEU A 74 -6.48 8.58 -11.06
C LEU A 74 -7.21 9.06 -9.79
N GLN A 75 -7.53 10.35 -9.76
CA GLN A 75 -8.33 10.95 -8.69
C GLN A 75 -9.83 10.79 -8.96
N CYS A 76 -10.35 9.59 -8.79
CA CYS A 76 -11.78 9.29 -8.95
C CYS A 76 -12.18 8.12 -8.06
N VAL A 77 -13.49 7.86 -7.96
CA VAL A 77 -14.01 6.58 -7.48
C VAL A 77 -14.26 5.64 -8.65
N ALA A 78 -14.11 4.34 -8.42
CA ALA A 78 -14.61 3.34 -9.34
C ALA A 78 -16.08 3.03 -9.00
N GLY A 79 -16.94 3.01 -10.01
CA GLY A 79 -18.37 2.70 -9.85
C GLY A 79 -18.95 2.00 -11.08
N ASP A 80 -20.27 1.86 -11.14
CA ASP A 80 -20.99 1.21 -12.25
C ASP A 80 -21.42 2.18 -13.36
N ASN A 81 -21.22 3.50 -13.14
CA ASN A 81 -21.51 4.56 -14.08
C ASN A 81 -20.56 5.76 -13.88
N ALA A 82 -20.69 6.78 -14.75
CA ALA A 82 -19.85 7.98 -14.75
C ALA A 82 -20.50 9.19 -14.03
N GLU A 83 -21.48 8.96 -13.16
CA GLU A 83 -22.14 10.03 -12.39
C GLU A 83 -21.36 10.33 -11.11
N ALA A 84 -21.21 11.62 -10.79
CA ALA A 84 -20.50 12.03 -9.59
C ALA A 84 -21.23 11.56 -8.32
N LEU A 85 -20.46 11.10 -7.34
CA LEU A 85 -20.96 10.52 -6.09
C LEU A 85 -20.61 11.40 -4.89
N THR A 86 -21.37 11.25 -3.80
CA THR A 86 -20.97 11.81 -2.51
C THR A 86 -19.97 10.86 -1.86
N PHE A 87 -18.78 11.37 -1.57
CA PHE A 87 -17.72 10.65 -0.88
C PHE A 87 -17.54 11.18 0.52
N TYR A 88 -17.36 10.28 1.48
CA TYR A 88 -17.15 10.56 2.89
C TYR A 88 -15.71 10.24 3.27
N ALA A 89 -14.88 11.28 3.31
CA ALA A 89 -13.47 11.16 3.67
C ALA A 89 -13.26 11.18 5.18
N ILE A 90 -12.40 10.28 5.64
CA ILE A 90 -11.89 10.20 7.01
C ILE A 90 -10.37 10.32 6.95
N ALA A 91 -9.87 11.52 7.28
CA ALA A 91 -8.46 11.85 7.15
C ALA A 91 -7.57 10.89 7.97
N ASP A 92 -6.38 10.60 7.43
CA ASP A 92 -5.35 9.78 8.06
C ASP A 92 -5.78 8.33 8.36
N THR A 93 -6.81 7.83 7.67
CA THR A 93 -7.30 6.45 7.78
C THR A 93 -7.51 5.77 6.42
N GLY A 94 -7.78 4.47 6.45
CA GLY A 94 -8.30 3.65 5.34
C GLY A 94 -9.81 3.72 5.13
N LEU A 95 -10.55 4.26 6.11
CA LEU A 95 -11.98 4.01 6.31
C LEU A 95 -12.91 4.95 5.51
N SER A 96 -12.40 5.56 4.45
CA SER A 96 -13.20 6.50 3.64
C SER A 96 -14.13 5.74 2.70
N THR A 97 -15.35 6.20 2.51
CA THR A 97 -16.41 5.42 1.85
C THR A 97 -17.36 6.31 1.04
N VAL A 98 -18.07 5.72 0.08
CA VAL A 98 -19.24 6.35 -0.57
C VAL A 98 -20.57 5.95 0.07
N GLU A 99 -20.54 5.01 1.02
CA GLU A 99 -21.74 4.49 1.68
C GLU A 99 -22.12 5.37 2.88
N ALA A 100 -23.28 6.04 2.78
CA ALA A 100 -23.75 6.95 3.83
C ALA A 100 -24.00 6.26 5.19
N SER A 101 -24.35 4.97 5.17
CA SER A 101 -24.54 4.14 6.37
C SER A 101 -23.22 3.89 7.10
N VAL A 102 -22.16 3.52 6.37
CA VAL A 102 -20.81 3.31 6.88
C VAL A 102 -20.25 4.63 7.44
N ALA A 103 -20.37 5.72 6.67
CA ALA A 103 -19.99 7.05 7.11
C ALA A 103 -20.70 7.49 8.41
N LYS A 104 -21.97 7.11 8.59
CA LYS A 104 -22.71 7.38 9.83
C LYS A 104 -22.15 6.59 11.00
N GLN A 105 -21.83 5.31 10.83
CA GLN A 105 -21.23 4.48 11.88
C GLN A 105 -19.90 5.08 12.38
N HIS A 106 -19.05 5.58 11.46
CA HIS A 106 -17.81 6.24 11.83
C HIS A 106 -18.02 7.56 12.59
N ARG A 107 -19.03 8.36 12.20
CA ARG A 107 -19.40 9.56 12.96
C ARG A 107 -19.88 9.21 14.37
N ASP A 108 -20.73 8.19 14.48
CA ASP A 108 -21.25 7.72 15.77
C ASP A 108 -20.13 7.16 16.66
N ALA A 109 -19.04 6.65 16.04
CA ALA A 109 -17.80 6.24 16.72
C ALA A 109 -16.84 7.42 17.04
N GLY A 110 -17.19 8.66 16.71
CA GLY A 110 -16.44 9.87 17.06
C GLY A 110 -15.38 10.30 16.04
N MET A 111 -15.38 9.76 14.82
CA MET A 111 -14.43 10.13 13.76
C MET A 111 -14.85 11.44 13.06
N ASP A 112 -13.86 12.22 12.58
CA ASP A 112 -14.10 13.41 11.75
C ASP A 112 -14.39 12.99 10.30
N VAL A 113 -15.68 12.92 9.95
CA VAL A 113 -16.13 12.51 8.62
C VAL A 113 -16.52 13.73 7.80
N ARG A 114 -15.86 13.95 6.67
CA ARG A 114 -16.10 15.08 5.76
C ARG A 114 -16.64 14.62 4.42
N SER A 115 -17.79 15.15 4.00
CA SER A 115 -18.37 14.82 2.70
C SER A 115 -17.94 15.80 1.61
N HIS A 116 -17.64 15.30 0.42
CA HIS A 116 -17.47 16.08 -0.80
C HIS A 116 -17.95 15.29 -2.01
N THR A 117 -18.13 15.96 -3.16
CA THR A 117 -18.46 15.31 -4.42
C THR A 117 -17.20 14.86 -5.13
N VAL A 118 -17.21 13.66 -5.69
CA VAL A 118 -16.09 13.09 -6.47
C VAL A 118 -16.60 12.49 -7.77
N ASP A 119 -15.78 12.56 -8.81
CA ASP A 119 -16.08 11.96 -10.11
C ASP A 119 -16.01 10.43 -10.01
N SER A 120 -16.96 9.76 -10.66
CA SER A 120 -16.98 8.29 -10.80
C SER A 120 -16.57 7.89 -12.20
N ARG A 121 -15.87 6.74 -12.31
CA ARG A 121 -15.55 6.08 -13.57
C ARG A 121 -15.79 4.58 -13.45
N THR A 122 -16.20 3.94 -14.53
CA THR A 122 -16.27 2.47 -14.57
C THR A 122 -14.88 1.88 -14.78
N LEU A 123 -14.60 0.72 -14.18
CA LEU A 123 -13.35 0.01 -14.44
C LEU A 123 -13.18 -0.31 -15.93
N THR A 124 -14.27 -0.63 -16.65
CA THR A 124 -14.24 -0.77 -18.11
C THR A 124 -13.70 0.47 -18.80
N SER A 125 -14.22 1.67 -18.50
CA SER A 125 -13.76 2.92 -19.13
C SER A 125 -12.29 3.23 -18.82
N ILE A 126 -11.83 2.90 -17.61
CA ILE A 126 -10.43 3.07 -17.20
C ILE A 126 -9.55 2.09 -17.97
N CYS A 127 -9.98 0.83 -18.10
CA CYS A 127 -9.23 -0.17 -18.82
C CYS A 127 -9.13 0.14 -20.33
N GLU A 128 -10.22 0.58 -20.96
CA GLU A 128 -10.24 1.01 -22.37
C GLU A 128 -9.22 2.09 -22.67
N GLU A 129 -9.09 3.07 -21.78
CA GLU A 129 -8.14 4.16 -21.93
C GLU A 129 -6.69 3.69 -21.74
N HIS A 130 -6.43 2.95 -20.66
CA HIS A 130 -5.09 2.80 -20.11
C HIS A 130 -4.47 1.42 -20.28
N VAL A 131 -5.27 0.35 -20.27
CA VAL A 131 -4.76 -1.03 -20.29
C VAL A 131 -4.37 -1.43 -21.72
N LYS A 132 -3.17 -1.98 -21.89
CA LYS A 132 -2.62 -2.41 -23.19
C LYS A 132 -2.23 -3.89 -23.24
N GLY A 133 -2.38 -4.61 -22.14
CA GLY A 133 -1.93 -5.98 -22.00
C GLY A 133 -2.63 -6.71 -20.85
N PRO A 134 -2.08 -7.86 -20.41
CA PRO A 134 -2.70 -8.66 -19.35
C PRO A 134 -2.75 -7.93 -18.01
N ILE A 135 -3.89 -8.00 -17.34
CA ILE A 135 -4.05 -7.54 -15.96
C ILE A 135 -3.70 -8.73 -15.06
N HIS A 136 -2.57 -8.66 -14.37
CA HIS A 136 -2.07 -9.80 -13.58
C HIS A 136 -2.83 -9.88 -12.26
N PHE A 137 -3.14 -8.75 -11.63
CA PHE A 137 -4.09 -8.73 -10.53
C PHE A 137 -4.89 -7.43 -10.41
N LEU A 138 -6.06 -7.53 -9.81
CA LEU A 138 -6.96 -6.44 -9.43
C LEU A 138 -7.19 -6.49 -7.92
N LYS A 139 -6.91 -5.39 -7.22
CA LYS A 139 -7.20 -5.18 -5.80
C LYS A 139 -8.41 -4.25 -5.66
N ILE A 140 -9.39 -4.63 -4.86
CA ILE A 140 -10.58 -3.82 -4.55
C ILE A 140 -10.75 -3.76 -3.04
N ASP A 141 -10.79 -2.54 -2.53
CA ASP A 141 -10.93 -2.23 -1.11
C ASP A 141 -11.48 -0.81 -1.04
N VAL A 142 -12.80 -0.70 -0.92
CA VAL A 142 -13.54 0.57 -1.09
C VAL A 142 -14.60 0.75 0.00
N GLU A 143 -14.42 0.06 1.12
CA GLU A 143 -15.20 0.21 2.35
C GLU A 143 -16.72 0.14 2.11
N GLY A 144 -17.17 -0.95 1.48
CA GLY A 144 -18.59 -1.28 1.28
C GLY A 144 -19.13 -0.99 -0.12
N HIS A 145 -18.30 -0.51 -1.04
CA HIS A 145 -18.69 -0.20 -2.42
C HIS A 145 -18.25 -1.26 -3.46
N GLU A 146 -17.82 -2.44 -3.00
CA GLU A 146 -17.20 -3.47 -3.83
C GLU A 146 -18.16 -3.96 -4.94
N GLU A 147 -19.44 -4.13 -4.61
CA GLU A 147 -20.44 -4.59 -5.59
C GLU A 147 -20.54 -3.63 -6.78
N THR A 148 -20.59 -2.32 -6.51
CA THR A 148 -20.73 -1.29 -7.54
C THR A 148 -19.48 -1.21 -8.41
N VAL A 149 -18.29 -1.32 -7.81
CA VAL A 149 -17.03 -1.43 -8.55
C VAL A 149 -17.05 -2.63 -9.50
N LEU A 150 -17.46 -3.80 -9.01
CA LEU A 150 -17.53 -5.03 -9.80
C LEU A 150 -18.54 -4.94 -10.96
N ARG A 151 -19.68 -4.29 -10.75
CA ARG A 151 -20.68 -4.02 -11.81
C ARG A 151 -20.14 -3.08 -12.90
N GLY A 152 -19.18 -2.23 -12.56
CA GLY A 152 -18.48 -1.35 -13.50
C GLY A 152 -17.43 -2.03 -14.37
N MET A 153 -17.24 -3.35 -14.27
CA MET A 153 -16.24 -4.08 -15.03
C MET A 153 -16.87 -5.10 -16.00
N ASP A 154 -16.48 -5.04 -17.27
CA ASP A 154 -16.74 -6.09 -18.24
C ASP A 154 -15.64 -7.15 -18.18
N PHE A 155 -15.87 -8.18 -17.37
CA PHE A 155 -14.93 -9.31 -17.20
C PHE A 155 -14.75 -10.18 -18.45
N SER A 156 -15.61 -10.03 -19.47
CA SER A 156 -15.44 -10.73 -20.75
C SER A 156 -14.40 -10.06 -21.63
N GLN A 157 -14.21 -8.74 -21.47
CA GLN A 157 -13.24 -7.94 -22.21
C GLN A 157 -11.95 -7.70 -21.42
N TRP A 158 -12.08 -7.38 -20.14
CA TRP A 158 -10.97 -7.01 -19.27
C TRP A 158 -10.82 -8.08 -18.19
N ARG A 159 -9.72 -8.82 -18.28
CA ARG A 159 -9.61 -10.10 -17.58
C ARG A 159 -8.42 -10.15 -16.61
N PRO A 160 -8.57 -9.65 -15.37
CA PRO A 160 -7.62 -9.88 -14.29
C PRO A 160 -7.41 -11.38 -14.06
N TRP A 161 -6.15 -11.81 -13.94
CA TRP A 161 -5.87 -13.22 -13.64
C TRP A 161 -6.21 -13.57 -12.19
N ILE A 162 -5.92 -12.63 -11.28
CA ILE A 162 -6.15 -12.72 -9.85
C ILE A 162 -6.98 -11.51 -9.44
N ILE A 163 -8.04 -11.72 -8.67
CA ILE A 163 -8.79 -10.63 -8.03
C ILE A 163 -8.68 -10.84 -6.52
N LEU A 164 -8.33 -9.80 -5.78
CA LEU A 164 -8.38 -9.80 -4.33
C LEU A 164 -9.30 -8.67 -3.86
N ILE A 165 -10.25 -9.01 -3.00
CA ILE A 165 -11.29 -8.07 -2.55
C ILE A 165 -11.34 -8.10 -1.03
N GLU A 166 -11.29 -6.94 -0.39
CA GLU A 166 -11.54 -6.83 1.04
C GLU A 166 -12.94 -7.40 1.33
N THR A 167 -12.99 -8.40 2.20
CA THR A 167 -14.21 -9.15 2.48
C THR A 167 -14.47 -9.11 3.97
N PRO A 168 -15.58 -8.48 4.40
CA PRO A 168 -16.02 -8.54 5.78
C PRO A 168 -16.07 -9.96 6.32
N TRP A 169 -15.79 -10.11 7.62
CA TRP A 169 -15.79 -11.41 8.29
C TRP A 169 -17.12 -12.17 8.13
N THR A 170 -18.24 -11.44 8.19
CA THR A 170 -19.55 -11.97 7.84
C THR A 170 -19.61 -12.12 6.32
N ARG A 171 -19.38 -13.34 5.82
CA ARG A 171 -19.33 -13.67 4.39
C ARG A 171 -20.71 -13.82 3.74
N ASP A 172 -21.55 -12.80 3.85
CA ASP A 172 -22.91 -12.76 3.30
C ASP A 172 -23.04 -11.83 2.09
N GLN A 173 -21.92 -11.47 1.46
CA GLN A 173 -21.89 -10.51 0.36
C GLN A 173 -22.53 -11.09 -0.91
N THR A 174 -23.42 -10.31 -1.51
CA THR A 174 -24.12 -10.66 -2.76
C THR A 174 -23.23 -10.57 -4.00
N TRP A 175 -22.16 -9.78 -3.93
CA TRP A 175 -21.28 -9.53 -5.06
C TRP A 175 -20.42 -10.72 -5.45
N GLU A 176 -20.23 -11.72 -4.57
CA GLU A 176 -19.44 -12.92 -4.90
C GLU A 176 -20.00 -13.65 -6.14
N GLN A 177 -21.33 -13.67 -6.29
CA GLN A 177 -21.98 -14.30 -7.44
C GLN A 177 -21.58 -13.63 -8.78
N LEU A 178 -21.31 -12.33 -8.79
CA LEU A 178 -20.88 -11.62 -10.00
C LEU A 178 -19.55 -12.18 -10.53
N LEU A 179 -18.63 -12.51 -9.62
CA LEU A 179 -17.34 -13.09 -9.97
C LEU A 179 -17.50 -14.56 -10.42
N LEU A 180 -18.31 -15.34 -9.69
CA LEU A 180 -18.56 -16.73 -10.05
C LEU A 180 -19.20 -16.86 -11.44
N ASP A 181 -20.19 -16.01 -11.73
CA ASP A 181 -20.85 -15.96 -13.04
C ASP A 181 -19.89 -15.51 -14.15
N ALA A 182 -18.92 -14.66 -13.81
CA ALA A 182 -17.83 -14.24 -14.69
C ALA A 182 -16.69 -15.29 -14.82
N GLY A 183 -16.85 -16.51 -14.28
CA GLY A 183 -15.86 -17.58 -14.40
C GLY A 183 -14.62 -17.36 -13.54
N TYR A 184 -14.78 -16.75 -12.35
CA TYR A 184 -13.76 -16.72 -11.32
C TYR A 184 -14.04 -17.77 -10.24
N HIS A 185 -12.99 -18.28 -9.62
CA HIS A 185 -13.08 -19.23 -8.52
C HIS A 185 -12.42 -18.66 -7.26
N SER A 186 -13.16 -18.64 -6.15
CA SER A 186 -12.57 -18.33 -4.83
C SER A 186 -11.55 -19.40 -4.45
N VAL A 187 -10.33 -18.97 -4.10
CA VAL A 187 -9.22 -19.88 -3.75
C VAL A 187 -8.72 -19.73 -2.32
N LEU A 188 -8.95 -18.57 -1.69
CA LEU A 188 -8.51 -18.28 -0.33
C LEU A 188 -9.35 -17.16 0.27
N PHE A 189 -9.72 -17.30 1.53
CA PHE A 189 -10.07 -16.18 2.41
C PHE A 189 -9.00 -16.12 3.51
N ASP A 190 -8.31 -14.99 3.65
CA ASP A 190 -7.18 -14.86 4.57
C ASP A 190 -7.53 -14.20 5.91
N GLY A 191 -8.83 -13.96 6.14
CA GLY A 191 -9.35 -13.25 7.31
C GLY A 191 -9.65 -11.77 7.06
N LEU A 192 -9.13 -11.21 5.96
CA LEU A 192 -9.36 -9.82 5.54
C LEU A 192 -9.80 -9.75 4.07
N ASN A 193 -9.17 -10.52 3.18
CA ASN A 193 -9.39 -10.52 1.75
C ASN A 193 -9.85 -11.90 1.26
N THR A 194 -10.72 -11.90 0.26
CA THR A 194 -11.00 -13.08 -0.56
C THR A 194 -10.26 -12.99 -1.89
N PHE A 195 -9.52 -14.03 -2.23
CA PHE A 195 -8.78 -14.16 -3.48
C PHE A 195 -9.55 -15.04 -4.45
N TYR A 196 -9.60 -14.60 -5.70
CA TYR A 196 -10.24 -15.26 -6.81
C TYR A 196 -9.24 -15.44 -7.95
N LEU A 197 -9.33 -16.58 -8.64
CA LEU A 197 -8.58 -16.85 -9.88
C LEU A 197 -9.55 -16.97 -11.05
N ALA A 198 -9.19 -16.36 -12.17
CA ALA A 198 -9.84 -16.62 -13.45
C ALA A 198 -9.71 -18.12 -13.79
N GLU A 199 -10.76 -18.73 -14.36
CA GLU A 199 -10.79 -20.17 -14.69
C GLU A 199 -9.55 -20.63 -15.47
N GLU A 200 -9.12 -19.86 -16.45
CA GLU A 200 -7.94 -20.10 -17.29
C GLU A 200 -6.58 -19.98 -16.53
N HIS A 201 -6.60 -19.38 -15.33
CA HIS A 201 -5.45 -19.14 -14.46
C HIS A 201 -5.45 -19.97 -13.16
N LEU A 202 -6.30 -21.00 -13.06
CA LEU A 202 -6.36 -21.90 -11.90
C LEU A 202 -5.05 -22.64 -11.58
N HIS A 203 -4.11 -22.70 -12.52
CA HIS A 203 -2.78 -23.25 -12.28
C HIS A 203 -1.98 -22.46 -11.21
N PHE A 204 -2.36 -21.22 -10.89
CA PHE A 204 -1.78 -20.46 -9.77
C PHE A 204 -2.32 -20.85 -8.40
N LYS A 205 -3.36 -21.69 -8.31
CA LYS A 205 -4.03 -22.04 -7.04
C LYS A 205 -3.07 -22.49 -5.94
N GLY A 206 -2.03 -23.27 -6.29
CA GLY A 206 -1.04 -23.76 -5.33
C GLY A 206 -0.30 -22.65 -4.56
N ALA A 207 -0.24 -21.42 -5.11
CA ALA A 207 0.33 -20.28 -4.41
C ALA A 207 -0.50 -19.83 -3.19
N PHE A 208 -1.80 -20.12 -3.19
CA PHE A 208 -2.76 -19.66 -2.18
C PHE A 208 -3.10 -20.71 -1.12
N GLU A 209 -2.79 -21.99 -1.37
CA GLU A 209 -3.10 -23.11 -0.47
C GLU A 209 -2.31 -23.09 0.84
N LEU A 210 -1.11 -22.51 0.82
CA LEU A 210 -0.24 -22.41 1.98
C LEU A 210 -0.16 -20.96 2.46
N ALA A 211 -0.14 -20.76 3.77
CA ALA A 211 0.21 -19.47 4.35
C ALA A 211 1.65 -19.07 3.97
N PRO A 212 1.95 -17.75 3.87
CA PRO A 212 3.31 -17.24 3.86
C PRO A 212 4.12 -17.83 5.02
N CYS A 213 5.35 -18.27 4.73
CA CYS A 213 6.22 -18.90 5.69
C CYS A 213 7.68 -18.52 5.47
N ASN A 214 8.58 -19.05 6.30
CA ASN A 214 10.00 -18.75 6.25
C ASN A 214 10.70 -19.19 4.94
N LEU A 215 10.02 -19.96 4.08
CA LEU A 215 10.52 -20.35 2.76
C LEU A 215 10.21 -19.33 1.65
N ASP A 216 9.42 -18.29 1.94
CA ASP A 216 9.12 -17.22 0.98
C ASP A 216 10.21 -16.12 0.95
N GLU A 217 11.20 -16.18 1.86
CA GLU A 217 12.37 -15.30 1.88
C GLU A 217 12.04 -13.79 1.83
N PHE A 218 10.95 -13.39 2.47
CA PHE A 218 10.55 -11.98 2.59
C PHE A 218 11.05 -11.33 3.89
N GLN A 219 11.06 -10.01 3.89
CA GLN A 219 11.18 -9.15 5.07
C GLN A 219 10.03 -8.16 5.04
N PHE A 220 9.58 -7.71 6.20
CA PHE A 220 8.63 -6.61 6.26
C PHE A 220 9.34 -5.27 6.07
N CYS A 221 8.60 -4.31 5.52
CA CYS A 221 9.06 -2.93 5.49
C CYS A 221 9.27 -2.40 6.91
N TYR A 222 10.07 -1.35 7.02
CA TYR A 222 10.30 -0.67 8.29
C TYR A 222 8.98 -0.11 8.83
N GLY A 223 8.71 -0.33 10.12
CA GLY A 223 7.49 0.13 10.80
C GLY A 223 6.26 -0.76 10.59
N HIS A 224 6.36 -1.89 9.87
CA HIS A 224 5.24 -2.79 9.65
C HIS A 224 4.64 -3.36 10.94
N SER A 225 3.31 -3.52 10.99
CA SER A 225 2.57 -3.97 12.19
C SER A 225 2.96 -5.36 12.70
N PHE A 226 3.42 -6.26 11.83
CA PHE A 226 3.96 -7.57 12.21
C PHE A 226 5.45 -7.57 12.57
N SER A 227 6.15 -6.43 12.45
CA SER A 227 7.54 -6.32 12.86
C SER A 227 7.68 -6.06 14.35
N TYR A 228 8.83 -6.42 14.92
CA TYR A 228 9.14 -6.05 16.30
C TYR A 228 9.15 -4.52 16.43
N PRO A 229 8.48 -3.93 17.44
CA PRO A 229 8.44 -2.48 17.60
C PRO A 229 9.84 -1.92 17.85
N LEU A 230 10.26 -0.99 17.01
CA LEU A 230 11.61 -0.42 17.05
C LEU A 230 11.68 0.93 17.78
N THR A 231 10.55 1.48 18.23
CA THR A 231 10.43 2.82 18.82
C THR A 231 11.41 3.06 19.97
N ASP A 232 11.57 2.07 20.87
CA ASP A 232 12.49 2.17 22.00
C ASP A 232 13.95 2.18 21.54
N LEU A 233 14.30 1.33 20.58
CA LEU A 233 15.64 1.29 19.99
C LEU A 233 15.95 2.59 19.25
N GLU A 234 15.00 3.14 18.52
CA GLU A 234 15.14 4.40 17.79
C GLU A 234 15.32 5.56 18.74
N THR A 235 14.52 5.60 19.81
CA THR A 235 14.65 6.61 20.86
C THR A 235 16.02 6.52 21.53
N ALA A 236 16.48 5.31 21.85
CA ALA A 236 17.82 5.09 22.40
C ALA A 236 18.92 5.54 21.42
N LEU A 237 18.81 5.17 20.14
CA LEU A 237 19.75 5.56 19.09
C LEU A 237 19.78 7.09 18.91
N HIS A 238 18.62 7.73 18.93
CA HIS A 238 18.51 9.18 18.83
C HIS A 238 19.19 9.87 20.02
N ASN A 239 18.96 9.38 21.23
CA ASN A 239 19.59 9.91 22.44
C ASN A 239 21.12 9.75 22.41
N GLU A 240 21.63 8.60 21.98
CA GLU A 240 23.08 8.39 21.85
C GLU A 240 23.70 9.27 20.76
N ARG A 241 23.02 9.49 19.64
CA ARG A 241 23.45 10.47 18.62
C ARG A 241 23.55 11.88 19.19
N GLN A 242 22.53 12.35 19.91
CA GLN A 242 22.58 13.65 20.56
C GLN A 242 23.72 13.76 21.59
N ARG A 243 24.00 12.69 22.34
CA ARG A 243 25.13 12.66 23.28
C ARG A 243 26.47 12.75 22.56
N ALA A 244 26.63 12.04 21.45
CA ALA A 244 27.82 12.10 20.61
C ALA A 244 28.03 13.51 20.03
N ASP A 245 26.99 14.11 19.45
CA ASP A 245 27.04 15.46 18.89
C ASP A 245 27.45 16.50 19.94
N ARG A 246 26.92 16.39 21.18
CA ARG A 246 27.31 17.26 22.31
C ARG A 246 28.77 17.07 22.70
N ALA A 247 29.24 15.83 22.82
CA ALA A 247 30.63 15.54 23.16
C ALA A 247 31.60 16.06 22.09
N GLU A 248 31.25 15.93 20.81
CA GLU A 248 32.03 16.48 19.70
C GLU A 248 32.08 18.01 19.73
N ALA A 249 30.96 18.67 20.00
CA ALA A 249 30.88 20.13 20.15
C ALA A 249 31.73 20.63 21.33
N GLU A 250 31.66 19.97 22.49
CA GLU A 250 32.49 20.27 23.66
C GLU A 250 33.98 20.09 23.37
N LEU A 251 34.37 18.99 22.72
CA LEU A 251 35.75 18.74 22.32
C LEU A 251 36.26 19.82 21.35
N HIS A 252 35.42 20.22 20.38
CA HIS A 252 35.74 21.28 19.44
C HIS A 252 35.90 22.63 20.15
N ALA A 253 35.01 22.96 21.09
CA ALA A 253 35.09 24.17 21.91
C ALA A 253 36.37 24.19 22.77
N LEU A 254 36.70 23.08 23.43
CA LEU A 254 37.92 22.92 24.22
C LEU A 254 39.18 23.12 23.36
N ARG A 255 39.26 22.46 22.19
CA ARG A 255 40.39 22.59 21.25
C ARG A 255 40.56 24.04 20.76
N ASN A 256 39.46 24.76 20.60
CA ASN A 256 39.50 26.15 20.17
C ASN A 256 39.64 27.16 21.33
N SER A 257 39.65 26.72 22.58
CA SER A 257 39.80 27.59 23.75
C SER A 257 41.18 28.26 23.80
N ARG A 258 41.25 29.45 24.41
CA ARG A 258 42.52 30.18 24.61
C ARG A 258 43.49 29.37 25.47
N SER A 259 42.96 28.69 26.49
CA SER A 259 43.71 27.84 27.42
C SER A 259 44.39 26.68 26.69
N TRP A 260 43.65 25.98 25.84
CA TRP A 260 44.18 24.87 25.05
C TRP A 260 45.25 25.33 24.06
N ARG A 261 45.01 26.43 23.34
CA ARG A 261 46.01 27.02 22.43
C ARG A 261 47.30 27.46 23.16
N ALA A 262 47.18 27.95 24.39
CA ALA A 262 48.33 28.32 25.21
C ALA A 262 49.15 27.09 25.65
N VAL A 263 48.47 26.02 26.11
CA VAL A 263 49.11 24.74 26.45
C VAL A 263 49.80 24.13 25.23
N GLU A 264 49.17 24.18 24.05
CA GLU A 264 49.75 23.62 22.82
C GLU A 264 51.01 24.39 22.38
N LYS A 265 51.01 25.73 22.50
CA LYS A 265 52.20 26.57 22.26
C LYS A 265 53.34 26.22 23.22
N LEU A 266 53.05 26.10 24.53
CA LEU A 266 54.05 25.71 25.54
C LEU A 266 54.65 24.33 25.25
N LYS A 267 53.81 23.34 24.87
CA LYS A 267 54.29 22.01 24.46
C LYS A 267 55.24 22.05 23.27
N LYS A 268 54.98 22.91 22.28
CA LYS A 268 55.86 23.09 21.10
C LYS A 268 57.19 23.74 21.47
N VAL A 269 57.21 24.67 22.44
CA VAL A 269 58.44 25.28 22.95
C VAL A 269 59.27 24.27 23.75
N LEU A 270 58.65 23.53 24.67
CA LEU A 270 59.33 22.53 25.50
C LEU A 270 59.88 21.33 24.72
N ARG A 271 59.32 21.00 23.55
CA ARG A 271 59.85 19.96 22.65
C ARG A 271 61.03 20.42 21.77
N ARG A 272 61.28 21.73 21.69
CA ARG A 272 62.35 22.33 20.88
C ARG A 272 63.56 22.75 21.72
N ALA A 273 63.43 22.70 23.05
CA ALA A 273 64.52 22.85 24.02
C ALA A 273 65.08 21.47 24.36
#